data_AF-A0A432KEJ8-F1
#
_entry.id   AF-A0A432KEJ8-F1
#
_cell.length_a   1.000
_cell.length_b   1.000
_cell.length_c   1.000
_cell.angle_alpha   90.00
_cell.angle_beta   90.00
_cell.angle_gamma   90.00
#
_symmetry.space_group_name_H-M   'P 1'
#
loop_
_entity.id
_entity.type
_entity.pdbx_description
1 polymer ?
#
loop_
_entity_poly.entity_id
_entity_poly.type
_entity_poly.pdbx_seq_one_letter_code
_entity_poly.pdbx_strand_id
1 'polypeptide(L)'
;MPGTPLDADAMAHRAAQEMFSGAVVALGPGLPCRLPDRLPIGGVWFLADSGVVGVRGMDTNTSAVDAEGDSVALIFGGAFTGLVEIAGILRGGHTDIAVLQPAQVAANGDFVHWTTAATNGLFAPGSAVDMAYGASKVVALMPHRNADGSSTIAGECSLPVDGAGQVDIIITDVAVINVGQDGLELVETAPGWTADEVVAMTDAPLAVSSDLKEMTFQVPTLEIPDKVYASAVEALKDVPEGAIINVDGFAGPGGMAHYLMVGLRDLGVKGLQLISNTAGVARVSGFGAPNIIDHSILVENNQVAKATASYPVSPSASRPSAFEKAYNRGETELEVVPQGTLAERLRCGGAGVAAFYTPTGAGTLLAEGKEARTINGKDYILETGLRADFCIIRGHKADTLGNVVYKGTSRNFNPVMATTAKITVVEVDEIVEPGQLGPEEIVTPGLFVDRIVVRPADFSAYL
;
A
#
# COMPACT_ATOMS: atom_id res chain seq x y z
N MET A 1 -11.21 -40.05 -21.90
CA MET A 1 -10.01 -40.19 -21.06
C MET A 1 -9.85 -38.85 -20.40
N PRO A 2 -9.69 -38.78 -19.07
CA PRO A 2 -9.55 -37.50 -18.40
C PRO A 2 -8.39 -36.72 -19.01
N GLY A 3 -8.53 -35.39 -19.05
CA GLY A 3 -7.48 -34.49 -19.48
C GLY A 3 -6.19 -34.68 -18.66
N THR A 4 -5.06 -34.22 -19.20
CA THR A 4 -3.81 -34.21 -18.44
C THR A 4 -3.85 -32.99 -17.51
N PRO A 5 -3.63 -33.15 -16.19
CA PRO A 5 -3.47 -32.00 -15.30
C PRO A 5 -2.33 -31.09 -15.76
N LEU A 6 -2.50 -29.78 -15.60
CA LEU A 6 -1.44 -28.81 -15.85
C LEU A 6 -0.27 -29.03 -14.89
N ASP A 7 0.94 -28.78 -15.39
CA ASP A 7 2.08 -28.66 -14.49
C ASP A 7 2.07 -27.30 -13.78
N ALA A 8 2.95 -27.17 -12.78
CA ALA A 8 3.11 -25.97 -11.97
C ALA A 8 3.43 -24.72 -12.82
N ASP A 9 4.14 -24.89 -13.93
CA ASP A 9 4.52 -23.78 -14.79
C ASP A 9 3.34 -23.28 -15.61
N ALA A 10 2.51 -24.17 -16.15
CA ALA A 10 1.28 -23.82 -16.85
C ALA A 10 0.25 -23.18 -15.91
N MET A 11 0.13 -23.65 -14.67
CA MET A 11 -0.68 -22.99 -13.63
C MET A 11 -0.21 -21.56 -13.36
N ALA A 12 1.11 -21.35 -13.21
CA ALA A 12 1.66 -20.02 -13.01
C ALA A 12 1.43 -19.10 -14.24
N HIS A 13 1.52 -19.62 -15.47
CA HIS A 13 1.15 -18.86 -16.67
C HIS A 13 -0.34 -18.52 -16.73
N ARG A 14 -1.22 -19.39 -16.19
CA ARG A 14 -2.63 -19.03 -16.08
C ARG A 14 -2.83 -17.94 -15.04
N ALA A 15 -2.23 -18.06 -13.85
CA ALA A 15 -2.31 -17.03 -12.81
C ALA A 15 -1.75 -15.68 -13.26
N ALA A 16 -0.73 -15.67 -14.12
CA ALA A 16 -0.16 -14.46 -14.71
C ALA A 16 -1.19 -13.61 -15.47
N GLN A 17 -2.25 -14.19 -16.02
CA GLN A 17 -3.31 -13.44 -16.71
C GLN A 17 -4.21 -12.63 -15.77
N GLU A 18 -4.11 -12.83 -14.46
CA GLU A 18 -4.81 -12.00 -13.46
C GLU A 18 -4.08 -10.66 -13.20
N MET A 19 -2.86 -10.50 -13.72
CA MET A 19 -2.00 -9.34 -13.44
C MET A 19 -2.29 -8.18 -14.40
N PHE A 20 -2.09 -6.95 -13.92
CA PHE A 20 -2.26 -5.73 -14.71
C PHE A 20 -1.10 -4.74 -14.47
N SER A 21 -0.92 -3.80 -15.39
CA SER A 21 0.13 -2.77 -15.33
C SER A 21 0.05 -1.95 -14.05
N GLY A 22 1.13 -1.90 -13.29
CA GLY A 22 1.26 -1.23 -12.00
C GLY A 22 0.87 -2.06 -10.79
N ALA A 23 0.34 -3.28 -10.96
CA ALA A 23 -0.19 -4.08 -9.85
C ALA A 23 0.86 -4.36 -8.77
N VAL A 24 0.45 -4.32 -7.51
CA VAL A 24 1.22 -4.76 -6.35
C VAL A 24 0.72 -6.13 -5.90
N VAL A 25 1.60 -7.13 -5.94
CA VAL A 25 1.23 -8.54 -5.82
C VAL A 25 2.01 -9.19 -4.69
N ALA A 26 1.30 -9.68 -3.68
CA ALA A 26 1.88 -10.45 -2.60
C ALA A 26 1.91 -11.94 -2.96
N LEU A 27 3.07 -12.57 -2.78
CA LEU A 27 3.28 -13.99 -3.09
C LEU A 27 3.41 -14.79 -1.81
N GLY A 28 2.51 -15.75 -1.62
CA GLY A 28 2.68 -16.82 -0.63
C GLY A 28 3.73 -17.86 -1.08
N PRO A 29 4.18 -18.74 -0.18
CA PRO A 29 5.11 -19.81 -0.53
C PRO A 29 4.49 -20.81 -1.50
N GLY A 30 5.33 -21.53 -2.26
CA GLY A 30 4.93 -22.59 -3.18
C GLY A 30 4.80 -22.12 -4.63
N LEU A 31 3.75 -22.59 -5.30
CA LEU A 31 3.39 -22.20 -6.66
C LEU A 31 3.38 -20.68 -6.93
N PRO A 32 2.95 -19.80 -5.99
CA PRO A 32 2.96 -18.37 -6.25
C PRO A 32 4.36 -17.80 -6.50
N CYS A 33 5.42 -18.32 -5.86
CA CYS A 33 6.80 -17.87 -6.05
C CYS A 33 7.32 -18.07 -7.49
N ARG A 34 6.64 -18.88 -8.32
CA ARG A 34 6.99 -19.07 -9.73
C ARG A 34 6.50 -17.95 -10.65
N LEU A 35 5.56 -17.14 -10.17
CA LEU A 35 4.86 -16.13 -10.96
C LEU A 35 5.78 -15.04 -11.55
N PRO A 36 6.78 -14.50 -10.81
CA PRO A 36 7.69 -13.49 -11.35
C PRO A 36 8.40 -13.91 -12.65
N ASP A 37 8.82 -15.19 -12.74
CA ASP A 37 9.52 -15.72 -13.93
C ASP A 37 8.60 -15.89 -15.15
N ARG A 38 7.28 -15.74 -15.00
CA ARG A 38 6.31 -15.89 -16.10
C ARG A 38 5.95 -14.59 -16.78
N LEU A 39 6.35 -13.45 -16.22
CA LEU A 39 6.00 -12.13 -16.73
C LEU A 39 7.22 -11.39 -17.27
N PRO A 40 7.00 -10.45 -18.22
CA PRO A 40 8.02 -9.48 -18.57
C PRO A 40 8.49 -8.72 -17.33
N ILE A 41 9.76 -8.30 -17.35
CA ILE A 41 10.34 -7.56 -16.24
C ILE A 41 9.78 -6.13 -16.26
N GLY A 42 9.26 -5.71 -15.11
CA GLY A 42 8.64 -4.40 -14.94
C GLY A 42 7.12 -4.45 -15.15
N GLY A 43 6.44 -3.41 -14.67
CA GLY A 43 4.99 -3.30 -14.76
C GLY A 43 4.21 -4.03 -13.65
N VAL A 44 4.86 -4.83 -12.80
CA VAL A 44 4.25 -5.42 -11.60
C VAL A 44 5.26 -5.40 -10.45
N TRP A 45 4.78 -5.09 -9.24
CA TRP A 45 5.56 -5.17 -8.00
C TRP A 45 5.27 -6.47 -7.27
N PHE A 46 6.14 -7.46 -7.42
CA PHE A 46 6.05 -8.67 -6.60
C PHE A 46 6.67 -8.46 -5.23
N LEU A 47 5.91 -8.80 -4.20
CA LEU A 47 6.31 -8.69 -2.80
C LEU A 47 6.61 -10.06 -2.22
N ALA A 48 7.70 -10.15 -1.46
CA ALA A 48 7.93 -11.25 -0.53
C ALA A 48 7.87 -10.73 0.91
N ASP A 49 7.18 -11.46 1.78
CA ASP A 49 7.00 -11.15 3.20
C ASP A 49 8.30 -11.16 4.01
N SER A 50 9.37 -11.72 3.44
CA SER A 50 10.75 -11.60 3.90
C SER A 50 11.29 -10.16 3.94
N GLY A 51 10.58 -9.20 3.34
CA GLY A 51 10.94 -7.77 3.32
C GLY A 51 11.43 -7.30 1.96
N VAL A 52 10.97 -7.91 0.86
CA VAL A 52 11.42 -7.59 -0.50
C VAL A 52 10.29 -6.98 -1.32
N VAL A 53 10.59 -5.87 -1.99
CA VAL A 53 9.71 -5.22 -2.97
C VAL A 53 10.34 -5.31 -4.36
N GLY A 54 9.62 -5.87 -5.33
CA GLY A 54 10.08 -5.99 -6.71
C GLY A 54 10.90 -7.25 -6.96
N VAL A 55 10.38 -8.42 -6.59
CA VAL A 55 10.97 -9.73 -6.91
C VAL A 55 10.93 -9.99 -8.42
N ARG A 56 12.00 -10.54 -8.99
CA ARG A 56 12.10 -10.89 -10.42
C ARG A 56 12.10 -12.40 -10.70
N GLY A 57 12.67 -13.21 -9.81
CA GLY A 57 12.88 -14.65 -10.03
C GLY A 57 14.11 -15.17 -9.29
N MET A 58 14.43 -16.47 -9.43
CA MET A 58 15.58 -17.07 -8.73
C MET A 58 16.93 -16.48 -9.15
N ASP A 59 17.80 -16.22 -8.17
CA ASP A 59 19.21 -15.85 -8.36
C ASP A 59 20.02 -16.29 -7.14
N THR A 60 21.11 -17.02 -7.35
CA THR A 60 21.93 -17.54 -6.25
C THR A 60 22.96 -16.54 -5.70
N ASN A 61 23.09 -15.35 -6.29
CA ASN A 61 24.10 -14.34 -5.91
C ASN A 61 23.50 -13.05 -5.35
N THR A 62 22.49 -13.20 -4.50
CA THR A 62 21.68 -12.11 -3.94
C THR A 62 21.49 -12.29 -2.43
N SER A 63 21.19 -11.18 -1.73
CA SER A 63 20.79 -11.18 -0.32
C SER A 63 19.27 -11.18 -0.13
N ALA A 64 18.50 -11.16 -1.21
CA ALA A 64 17.05 -11.24 -1.18
C ALA A 64 16.59 -12.70 -1.17
N VAL A 65 15.56 -12.99 -0.38
CA VAL A 65 14.90 -14.29 -0.36
C VAL A 65 13.40 -14.11 -0.60
N ASP A 66 12.75 -15.07 -1.24
CA ASP A 66 11.29 -15.08 -1.37
C ASP A 66 10.60 -15.65 -0.11
N ALA A 67 9.31 -15.93 -0.21
CA ALA A 67 8.51 -16.50 0.87
C ALA A 67 8.85 -17.98 1.18
N GLU A 68 9.55 -18.69 0.28
CA GLU A 68 10.05 -20.05 0.52
C GLU A 68 11.43 -20.04 1.19
N GLY A 69 12.10 -18.88 1.21
CA GLY A 69 13.47 -18.72 1.69
C GLY A 69 14.50 -18.97 0.60
N ASP A 70 14.09 -19.10 -0.65
CA ASP A 70 14.97 -19.27 -1.80
C ASP A 70 15.52 -17.93 -2.25
N SER A 71 16.79 -17.93 -2.71
CA SER A 71 17.46 -16.70 -3.16
C SER A 71 16.87 -16.18 -4.48
N VAL A 72 16.53 -14.88 -4.50
CA VAL A 72 15.87 -14.22 -5.64
C VAL A 72 16.52 -12.91 -6.07
N ALA A 73 16.49 -12.62 -7.37
CA ALA A 73 16.87 -11.32 -7.91
C ALA A 73 15.77 -10.28 -7.68
N LEU A 74 16.20 -9.01 -7.65
CA LEU A 74 15.32 -7.85 -7.71
C LEU A 74 15.18 -7.33 -9.14
N ILE A 75 14.06 -6.72 -9.45
CA ILE A 75 13.95 -5.82 -10.61
C ILE A 75 14.86 -4.60 -10.41
N PHE A 76 15.20 -3.91 -11.50
CA PHE A 76 15.80 -2.57 -11.35
C PHE A 76 14.78 -1.65 -10.68
N GLY A 77 15.18 -1.04 -9.56
CA GLY A 77 14.28 -0.29 -8.67
C GLY A 77 13.55 -1.16 -7.64
N GLY A 78 13.91 -2.44 -7.48
CA GLY A 78 13.52 -3.20 -6.29
C GLY A 78 14.17 -2.65 -5.03
N ALA A 79 13.56 -2.91 -3.87
CA ALA A 79 13.98 -2.35 -2.58
C ALA A 79 13.86 -3.38 -1.45
N PHE A 80 14.67 -3.16 -0.41
CA PHE A 80 14.54 -3.89 0.85
C PHE A 80 13.71 -3.08 1.85
N THR A 81 12.96 -3.79 2.68
CA THR A 81 12.09 -3.23 3.72
C THR A 81 12.23 -4.03 5.01
N GLY A 82 11.84 -3.43 6.13
CA GLY A 82 11.68 -4.16 7.38
C GLY A 82 10.37 -4.96 7.42
N LEU A 83 10.30 -5.97 8.30
CA LEU A 83 9.08 -6.76 8.50
C LEU A 83 7.85 -5.91 8.88
N VAL A 84 8.07 -4.83 9.63
CA VAL A 84 6.98 -3.90 10.01
C VAL A 84 6.42 -3.16 8.79
N GLU A 85 7.28 -2.84 7.82
CA GLU A 85 6.90 -2.12 6.60
C GLU A 85 6.16 -3.04 5.64
N ILE A 86 6.69 -4.25 5.38
CA ILE A 86 6.01 -5.21 4.50
C ILE A 86 4.66 -5.66 5.07
N ALA A 87 4.57 -5.94 6.37
CA ALA A 87 3.28 -6.22 7.02
C ALA A 87 2.33 -5.01 6.97
N GLY A 88 2.88 -3.79 6.98
CA GLY A 88 2.12 -2.56 6.77
C GLY A 88 1.61 -2.39 5.34
N ILE A 89 2.39 -2.80 4.33
CA ILE A 89 1.97 -2.84 2.92
C ILE A 89 0.80 -3.79 2.75
N LEU A 90 0.94 -5.03 3.25
CA LEU A 90 -0.07 -6.07 3.16
C LEU A 90 -1.38 -5.60 3.81
N ARG A 91 -1.36 -5.35 5.13
CA ARG A 91 -2.56 -4.97 5.90
C ARG A 91 -3.10 -3.57 5.58
N GLY A 92 -2.27 -2.68 5.02
CA GLY A 92 -2.60 -1.28 4.75
C GLY A 92 -3.50 -1.03 3.55
N GLY A 93 -3.83 -2.08 2.79
CA GLY A 93 -4.58 -1.97 1.54
C GLY A 93 -3.73 -1.48 0.38
N HIS A 94 -2.42 -1.80 0.38
CA HIS A 94 -1.47 -1.42 -0.69
C HIS A 94 -1.15 -2.60 -1.61
N THR A 95 -1.90 -3.69 -1.50
CA THR A 95 -1.74 -4.89 -2.33
C THR A 95 -2.99 -5.04 -3.18
N ASP A 96 -2.81 -5.13 -4.49
CA ASP A 96 -3.91 -5.36 -5.42
C ASP A 96 -4.31 -6.83 -5.40
N ILE A 97 -3.32 -7.73 -5.43
CA ILE A 97 -3.54 -9.17 -5.54
C ILE A 97 -2.68 -9.92 -4.53
N ALA A 98 -3.28 -10.81 -3.75
CA ALA A 98 -2.56 -11.83 -2.99
C ALA A 98 -2.69 -13.17 -3.72
N VAL A 99 -1.57 -13.82 -4.04
CA VAL A 99 -1.56 -15.16 -4.63
C VAL A 99 -1.05 -16.13 -3.56
N LEU A 100 -1.94 -17.00 -3.10
CA LEU A 100 -1.69 -17.95 -2.02
C LEU A 100 -1.79 -19.37 -2.55
N GLN A 101 -1.15 -20.32 -1.87
CA GLN A 101 -1.39 -21.74 -2.06
C GLN A 101 -2.02 -22.34 -0.79
N PRO A 102 -3.35 -22.25 -0.62
CA PRO A 102 -4.05 -22.94 0.47
C PRO A 102 -3.94 -24.46 0.35
N ALA A 103 -4.07 -25.14 1.48
CA ALA A 103 -4.26 -26.60 1.50
C ALA A 103 -5.71 -26.97 1.15
N GLN A 104 -6.67 -26.12 1.53
CA GLN A 104 -8.09 -26.28 1.24
C GLN A 104 -8.76 -24.93 1.07
N VAL A 105 -9.72 -24.84 0.15
CA VAL A 105 -10.64 -23.71 -0.01
C VAL A 105 -12.08 -24.23 0.07
N ALA A 106 -12.94 -23.53 0.79
CA ALA A 106 -14.36 -23.86 0.93
C ALA A 106 -15.23 -23.13 -0.09
N ALA A 107 -16.49 -23.57 -0.24
CA ALA A 107 -17.45 -23.00 -1.18
C ALA A 107 -17.76 -21.51 -0.94
N ASN A 108 -17.55 -21.01 0.27
CA ASN A 108 -17.75 -19.62 0.68
C ASN A 108 -16.47 -18.77 0.61
N GLY A 109 -15.35 -19.32 0.14
CA GLY A 109 -14.05 -18.63 0.09
C GLY A 109 -13.24 -18.68 1.38
N ASP A 110 -13.68 -19.45 2.40
CA ASP A 110 -12.81 -19.77 3.53
C ASP A 110 -11.60 -20.56 3.04
N PHE A 111 -10.43 -20.32 3.62
CA PHE A 111 -9.24 -21.11 3.33
C PHE A 111 -8.51 -21.56 4.58
N VAL A 112 -7.80 -22.68 4.43
CA VAL A 112 -6.85 -23.20 5.41
C VAL A 112 -5.49 -23.37 4.77
N HIS A 113 -4.45 -22.99 5.50
CA HIS A 113 -3.05 -22.99 5.09
C HIS A 113 -2.22 -23.84 6.06
N TRP A 114 -1.31 -24.69 5.53
CA TRP A 114 -0.31 -25.60 6.16
C TRP A 114 -0.63 -26.29 7.50
N THR A 115 -1.82 -26.14 8.04
CA THR A 115 -2.32 -26.86 9.19
C THR A 115 -2.63 -28.26 8.67
N THR A 116 -1.92 -29.26 9.18
CA THR A 116 -2.18 -30.65 8.79
C THR A 116 -2.98 -31.33 9.90
N ALA A 117 -3.90 -32.23 9.52
CA ALA A 117 -4.58 -33.10 10.47
C ALA A 117 -3.62 -33.98 11.30
N ALA A 118 -2.37 -34.16 10.83
CA ALA A 118 -1.34 -34.94 11.50
C ALA A 118 -0.81 -34.27 12.78
N THR A 119 -0.92 -32.94 12.90
CA THR A 119 -0.43 -32.17 14.06
C THR A 119 -1.51 -31.25 14.60
N ASN A 120 -2.60 -31.85 15.11
CA ASN A 120 -3.72 -31.11 15.69
C ASN A 120 -3.25 -30.09 16.75
N GLY A 121 -3.60 -28.81 16.55
CA GLY A 121 -3.23 -27.71 17.45
C GLY A 121 -1.94 -26.96 17.10
N LEU A 122 -1.16 -27.40 16.11
CA LEU A 122 -0.05 -26.62 15.56
C LEU A 122 -0.52 -25.81 14.35
N PHE A 123 -0.41 -24.49 14.45
CA PHE A 123 -0.83 -23.53 13.42
C PHE A 123 0.35 -22.65 13.03
N ALA A 124 0.51 -22.41 11.74
CA ALA A 124 1.53 -21.54 11.18
C ALA A 124 0.87 -20.57 10.20
N PRO A 125 0.15 -19.53 10.71
CA PRO A 125 -0.60 -18.61 9.85
C PRO A 125 0.31 -17.83 8.89
N GLY A 126 1.59 -17.67 9.25
CA GLY A 126 2.56 -16.92 8.44
C GLY A 126 2.06 -15.53 8.10
N SER A 127 2.45 -15.04 6.93
CA SER A 127 1.97 -13.79 6.34
C SER A 127 0.67 -13.95 5.53
N ALA A 128 0.22 -15.19 5.28
CA ALA A 128 -0.92 -15.47 4.41
C ALA A 128 -2.22 -14.79 4.88
N VAL A 129 -2.40 -14.65 6.20
CA VAL A 129 -3.56 -13.95 6.77
C VAL A 129 -3.49 -12.44 6.49
N ASP A 130 -2.34 -11.81 6.72
CA ASP A 130 -2.15 -10.38 6.40
C ASP A 130 -2.30 -10.11 4.90
N MET A 131 -1.81 -11.03 4.05
CA MET A 131 -1.98 -10.94 2.59
C MET A 131 -3.46 -11.02 2.19
N ALA A 132 -4.20 -12.00 2.72
CA ALA A 132 -5.58 -12.24 2.35
C ALA A 132 -6.52 -11.09 2.75
N TYR A 133 -6.41 -10.60 3.98
CA TYR A 133 -7.26 -9.51 4.48
C TYR A 133 -6.87 -8.13 3.95
N GLY A 134 -5.66 -8.01 3.41
CA GLY A 134 -5.07 -6.76 2.95
C GLY A 134 -5.21 -6.51 1.44
N ALA A 135 -5.32 -7.58 0.65
CA ALA A 135 -5.40 -7.49 -0.80
C ALA A 135 -6.80 -7.13 -1.29
N SER A 136 -6.88 -6.48 -2.46
CA SER A 136 -8.16 -6.23 -3.13
C SER A 136 -8.74 -7.47 -3.81
N LYS A 137 -7.89 -8.44 -4.15
CA LYS A 137 -8.25 -9.74 -4.73
C LYS A 137 -7.34 -10.83 -4.18
N VAL A 138 -7.90 -11.98 -3.81
CA VAL A 138 -7.15 -13.16 -3.37
C VAL A 138 -7.32 -14.31 -4.36
N VAL A 139 -6.18 -14.78 -4.87
CA VAL A 139 -6.06 -15.90 -5.81
C VAL A 139 -5.51 -17.11 -5.05
N ALA A 140 -6.30 -18.19 -4.99
CA ALA A 140 -5.81 -19.49 -4.54
C ALA A 140 -5.23 -20.26 -5.72
N LEU A 141 -3.91 -20.42 -5.77
CA LEU A 141 -3.18 -21.18 -6.80
C LEU A 141 -2.74 -22.53 -6.21
N MET A 142 -3.46 -23.60 -6.51
CA MET A 142 -3.31 -24.88 -5.82
C MET A 142 -3.76 -26.08 -6.67
N PRO A 143 -3.22 -27.29 -6.46
CA PRO A 143 -3.74 -28.50 -7.10
C PRO A 143 -5.22 -28.71 -6.77
N HIS A 144 -6.00 -29.23 -7.72
CA HIS A 144 -7.43 -29.49 -7.52
C HIS A 144 -7.70 -30.65 -6.55
N ARG A 145 -6.76 -31.59 -6.48
CA ARG A 145 -6.80 -32.74 -5.56
C ARG A 145 -5.46 -32.92 -4.87
N ASN A 146 -5.51 -33.43 -3.65
CA ASN A 146 -4.34 -33.86 -2.91
C ASN A 146 -3.72 -35.10 -3.57
N ALA A 147 -2.49 -35.44 -3.17
CA ALA A 147 -1.79 -36.64 -3.67
C ALA A 147 -2.53 -37.96 -3.33
N ASP A 148 -3.38 -37.96 -2.29
CA ASP A 148 -4.24 -39.10 -1.92
C ASP A 148 -5.57 -39.15 -2.70
N GLY A 149 -5.82 -38.17 -3.57
CA GLY A 149 -7.03 -38.04 -4.36
C GLY A 149 -8.19 -37.33 -3.66
N SER A 150 -8.06 -36.85 -2.42
CA SER A 150 -9.10 -36.01 -1.81
C SER A 150 -9.18 -34.64 -2.50
N SER A 151 -10.37 -34.04 -2.57
CA SER A 151 -10.52 -32.71 -3.17
C SER A 151 -9.92 -31.64 -2.25
N THR A 152 -9.24 -30.67 -2.85
CA THR A 152 -8.76 -29.48 -2.12
C THR A 152 -9.83 -28.38 -2.08
N ILE A 153 -10.94 -28.58 -2.79
CA ILE A 153 -12.08 -27.66 -2.86
C ILE A 153 -13.28 -28.35 -2.20
N ALA A 154 -13.64 -27.90 -1.00
CA ALA A 154 -14.62 -28.57 -0.15
C ALA A 154 -15.87 -27.72 0.11
N GLY A 155 -16.98 -28.35 0.51
CA GLY A 155 -18.17 -27.60 0.95
C GLY A 155 -17.86 -26.68 2.13
N GLU A 156 -17.10 -27.18 3.10
CA GLU A 156 -16.60 -26.46 4.28
C GLU A 156 -15.17 -26.88 4.58
N CYS A 157 -14.39 -25.99 5.20
CA CYS A 157 -13.05 -26.32 5.66
C CYS A 157 -13.10 -27.34 6.81
N SER A 158 -12.32 -28.42 6.67
CA SER A 158 -12.20 -29.50 7.66
C SER A 158 -11.27 -29.18 8.84
N LEU A 159 -10.59 -28.03 8.76
CA LEU A 159 -9.57 -27.56 9.68
C LEU A 159 -9.86 -26.10 10.08
N PRO A 160 -9.26 -25.57 11.16
CA PRO A 160 -9.46 -24.19 11.55
C PRO A 160 -9.12 -23.22 10.43
N VAL A 161 -10.09 -22.38 10.09
CA VAL A 161 -10.00 -21.38 9.01
C VAL A 161 -8.96 -20.32 9.35
N ASP A 162 -8.05 -20.07 8.41
CA ASP A 162 -7.04 -19.01 8.53
C ASP A 162 -7.57 -17.68 7.99
N GLY A 163 -8.30 -17.71 6.86
CA GLY A 163 -9.00 -16.55 6.32
C GLY A 163 -10.44 -16.90 5.93
N ALA A 164 -11.39 -16.17 6.50
CA ALA A 164 -12.81 -16.41 6.31
C ALA A 164 -13.36 -15.59 5.13
N GLY A 165 -13.89 -16.27 4.12
CA GLY A 165 -14.48 -15.67 2.92
C GLY A 165 -13.54 -14.71 2.19
N GLN A 166 -12.25 -15.04 2.14
CA GLN A 166 -11.23 -14.15 1.55
C GLN A 166 -10.88 -14.52 0.11
N VAL A 167 -11.02 -15.79 -0.31
CA VAL A 167 -10.64 -16.22 -1.66
C VAL A 167 -11.68 -15.76 -2.69
N ASP A 168 -11.24 -15.07 -3.74
CA ASP A 168 -12.11 -14.62 -4.85
C ASP A 168 -12.04 -15.55 -6.07
N ILE A 169 -10.89 -16.18 -6.29
CA ILE A 169 -10.64 -17.05 -7.44
C ILE A 169 -9.75 -18.22 -7.05
N ILE A 170 -10.08 -19.40 -7.55
CA ILE A 170 -9.31 -20.63 -7.39
C ILE A 170 -8.80 -21.03 -8.77
N ILE A 171 -7.48 -21.12 -8.91
CA ILE A 171 -6.80 -21.58 -10.12
C ILE A 171 -6.13 -22.90 -9.80
N THR A 172 -6.53 -23.95 -10.50
CA THR A 172 -6.00 -25.30 -10.32
C THR A 172 -5.32 -25.84 -11.57
N ASP A 173 -4.78 -27.04 -11.44
CA ASP A 173 -4.25 -27.84 -12.53
C ASP A 173 -5.32 -28.34 -13.53
N VAL A 174 -6.61 -28.11 -13.27
CA VAL A 174 -7.72 -28.55 -14.14
C VAL A 174 -8.78 -27.49 -14.39
N ALA A 175 -8.89 -26.43 -13.58
CA ALA A 175 -9.97 -25.46 -13.68
C ALA A 175 -9.64 -24.06 -13.12
N VAL A 176 -10.39 -23.05 -13.58
CA VAL A 176 -10.50 -21.74 -12.93
C VAL A 176 -11.92 -21.59 -12.42
N ILE A 177 -12.05 -21.25 -11.15
CA ILE A 177 -13.31 -21.18 -10.42
C ILE A 177 -13.40 -19.83 -9.73
N ASN A 178 -14.47 -19.09 -9.96
CA ASN A 178 -14.78 -17.88 -9.21
C ASN A 178 -15.47 -18.25 -7.90
N VAL A 179 -15.19 -17.50 -6.86
CA VAL A 179 -15.87 -17.57 -5.58
C VAL A 179 -16.76 -16.33 -5.46
N GLY A 180 -18.08 -16.54 -5.51
CA GLY A 180 -19.08 -15.48 -5.44
C GLY A 180 -19.98 -15.61 -4.23
N GLN A 181 -20.90 -14.65 -4.08
CA GLN A 181 -21.93 -14.68 -3.03
C GLN A 181 -22.86 -15.91 -3.13
N ASP A 182 -23.06 -16.42 -4.36
CA ASP A 182 -23.89 -17.59 -4.65
C ASP A 182 -23.11 -18.92 -4.59
N GLY A 183 -21.84 -18.88 -4.19
CA GLY A 183 -20.92 -20.03 -4.14
C GLY A 183 -19.94 -20.08 -5.30
N LEU A 184 -19.50 -21.30 -5.65
CA LEU A 184 -18.46 -21.53 -6.65
C LEU A 184 -19.04 -21.58 -8.07
N GLU A 185 -18.37 -20.91 -9.01
CA GLU A 185 -18.68 -20.96 -10.44
C GLU A 185 -17.45 -21.38 -11.25
N LEU A 186 -17.54 -22.51 -11.96
CA LEU A 186 -16.55 -22.98 -12.91
C LEU A 186 -16.60 -22.10 -14.17
N VAL A 187 -15.53 -21.35 -14.41
CA VAL A 187 -15.43 -20.40 -15.53
C VAL A 187 -14.44 -20.83 -16.61
N GLU A 188 -13.45 -21.64 -16.27
CA GLU A 188 -12.55 -22.25 -17.26
C GLU A 188 -12.21 -23.70 -16.92
N THR A 189 -12.02 -24.54 -17.94
CA THR A 189 -11.38 -25.86 -17.81
C THR A 189 -10.02 -25.88 -18.49
N ALA A 190 -9.06 -26.60 -17.92
CA ALA A 190 -7.77 -26.84 -18.57
C ALA A 190 -7.96 -27.63 -19.88
N PRO A 191 -7.05 -27.52 -20.85
CA PRO A 191 -7.20 -28.20 -22.13
C PRO A 191 -7.43 -29.71 -22.00
N GLY A 192 -8.48 -30.20 -22.66
CA GLY A 192 -8.87 -31.61 -22.62
C GLY A 192 -9.69 -32.05 -21.39
N TRP A 193 -10.02 -31.14 -20.47
CA TRP A 193 -10.96 -31.39 -19.37
C TRP A 193 -12.38 -30.92 -19.71
N THR A 194 -13.36 -31.74 -19.35
CA THR A 194 -14.78 -31.38 -19.45
C THR A 194 -15.31 -30.83 -18.12
N ALA A 195 -16.37 -30.02 -18.17
CA ALA A 195 -17.02 -29.50 -16.96
C ALA A 195 -17.51 -30.63 -16.04
N ASP A 196 -18.11 -31.68 -16.61
CA ASP A 196 -18.61 -32.83 -15.84
C ASP A 196 -17.49 -33.55 -15.08
N GLU A 197 -16.29 -33.67 -15.68
CA GLU A 197 -15.13 -34.29 -15.01
C GLU A 197 -14.63 -33.44 -13.84
N VAL A 198 -14.57 -32.12 -14.00
CA VAL A 198 -14.17 -31.19 -12.92
C VAL A 198 -15.19 -31.23 -11.79
N VAL A 199 -16.49 -31.09 -12.11
CA VAL A 199 -17.59 -31.14 -11.12
C VAL A 199 -17.58 -32.47 -10.36
N ALA A 200 -17.30 -33.59 -11.03
CA ALA A 200 -17.27 -34.91 -10.38
C ALA A 200 -16.10 -35.10 -9.40
N MET A 201 -15.06 -34.27 -9.45
CA MET A 201 -13.89 -34.34 -8.56
C MET A 201 -13.76 -33.17 -7.57
N THR A 202 -14.64 -32.19 -7.66
CA THR A 202 -14.83 -31.12 -6.68
C THR A 202 -15.81 -31.60 -5.60
N ASP A 203 -15.44 -31.52 -4.32
CA ASP A 203 -16.34 -31.94 -3.23
C ASP A 203 -17.39 -30.86 -2.90
N ALA A 204 -17.09 -29.59 -3.22
CA ALA A 204 -18.01 -28.47 -3.08
C ALA A 204 -19.08 -28.44 -4.19
N PRO A 205 -20.29 -27.90 -3.91
CA PRO A 205 -21.22 -27.53 -4.97
C PRO A 205 -20.58 -26.54 -5.95
N LEU A 206 -20.58 -26.88 -7.23
CA LEU A 206 -19.93 -26.11 -8.30
C LEU A 206 -20.91 -25.85 -9.44
N ALA A 207 -21.30 -24.60 -9.63
CA ALA A 207 -22.08 -24.18 -10.79
C ALA A 207 -21.18 -24.11 -12.02
N VAL A 208 -21.73 -24.40 -13.21
CA VAL A 208 -20.99 -24.27 -14.48
C VAL A 208 -21.45 -23.01 -15.18
N SER A 209 -20.50 -22.12 -15.50
CA SER A 209 -20.81 -20.87 -16.20
C SER A 209 -21.40 -21.14 -17.58
N SER A 210 -22.38 -20.31 -17.99
CA SER A 210 -22.91 -20.36 -19.36
C SER A 210 -21.87 -19.98 -20.41
N ASP A 211 -20.84 -19.23 -20.00
CA ASP A 211 -19.76 -18.74 -20.83
C ASP A 211 -18.45 -19.47 -20.54
N LEU A 212 -18.53 -20.75 -20.12
CA LEU A 212 -17.37 -21.60 -19.83
C LEU A 212 -16.38 -21.61 -21.00
N LYS A 213 -15.09 -21.41 -20.69
CA LYS A 213 -14.00 -21.40 -21.68
C LYS A 213 -12.98 -22.50 -21.41
N GLU A 214 -12.21 -22.82 -22.43
CA GLU A 214 -10.95 -23.53 -22.22
C GLU A 214 -9.87 -22.51 -21.79
N MET A 215 -9.03 -22.87 -20.83
CA MET A 215 -7.96 -22.00 -20.35
C MET A 215 -7.01 -21.60 -21.47
N THR A 216 -6.56 -20.36 -21.42
CA THR A 216 -5.43 -19.87 -22.21
C THR A 216 -4.21 -19.64 -21.33
N PHE A 217 -3.04 -19.50 -21.96
CA PHE A 217 -1.75 -19.29 -21.28
C PHE A 217 -1.01 -18.09 -21.88
N GLN A 218 -1.77 -17.08 -22.30
CA GLN A 218 -1.20 -15.88 -22.91
C GLN A 218 -0.52 -15.04 -21.83
N VAL A 219 0.72 -14.62 -22.08
CA VAL A 219 1.40 -13.69 -21.18
C VAL A 219 0.80 -12.29 -21.41
N PRO A 220 0.28 -11.62 -20.37
CA PRO A 220 -0.29 -10.29 -20.54
C PRO A 220 0.80 -9.29 -20.97
N THR A 221 0.39 -8.29 -21.75
CA THR A 221 1.24 -7.12 -22.03
C THR A 221 1.14 -6.18 -20.85
N LEU A 222 2.24 -6.02 -20.12
CA LEU A 222 2.34 -5.16 -18.94
C LEU A 222 3.23 -3.96 -19.26
N GLU A 223 2.70 -2.78 -19.01
CA GLU A 223 3.40 -1.51 -19.21
C GLU A 223 3.88 -0.99 -17.86
N ILE A 224 5.06 -0.36 -17.86
CA ILE A 224 5.52 0.40 -16.70
C ILE A 224 4.75 1.72 -16.70
N PRO A 225 3.98 2.05 -15.64
CA PRO A 225 3.26 3.31 -15.58
C PRO A 225 4.20 4.51 -15.67
N ASP A 226 3.90 5.47 -16.55
CA ASP A 226 4.62 6.74 -16.57
C ASP A 226 4.14 7.62 -15.42
N LYS A 227 5.05 7.83 -14.46
CA LYS A 227 4.80 8.61 -13.25
C LYS A 227 5.36 10.02 -13.33
N VAL A 228 6.01 10.42 -14.43
CA VAL A 228 6.71 11.73 -14.49
C VAL A 228 5.78 12.80 -15.07
N TYR A 229 5.57 13.86 -14.29
CA TYR A 229 4.69 14.97 -14.66
C TYR A 229 5.51 16.24 -14.95
N ALA A 230 5.05 17.02 -15.93
CA ALA A 230 5.75 18.20 -16.41
C ALA A 230 5.79 19.37 -15.42
N SER A 231 4.82 19.47 -14.50
CA SER A 231 4.74 20.57 -13.54
C SER A 231 3.92 20.20 -12.30
N ALA A 232 4.05 21.02 -11.24
CA ALA A 232 3.26 20.88 -10.02
C ALA A 232 1.75 20.97 -10.28
N VAL A 233 1.31 21.89 -11.15
CA VAL A 233 -0.10 22.07 -11.49
C VAL A 233 -0.65 20.84 -12.21
N GLU A 234 0.08 20.30 -13.21
CA GLU A 234 -0.35 19.10 -13.92
C GLU A 234 -0.41 17.87 -13.03
N ALA A 235 0.52 17.75 -12.08
CA ALA A 235 0.54 16.64 -11.13
C ALA A 235 -0.55 16.72 -10.05
N LEU A 236 -1.23 17.86 -9.89
CA LEU A 236 -2.22 18.10 -8.84
C LEU A 236 -3.62 18.48 -9.39
N LYS A 237 -3.79 18.51 -10.72
CA LYS A 237 -4.97 19.09 -11.39
C LYS A 237 -6.32 18.45 -11.03
N ASP A 238 -6.31 17.23 -10.52
CA ASP A 238 -7.47 16.43 -10.15
C ASP A 238 -7.71 16.36 -8.63
N VAL A 239 -7.00 17.19 -7.84
CA VAL A 239 -7.30 17.36 -6.41
C VAL A 239 -8.73 17.90 -6.26
N PRO A 240 -9.64 17.16 -5.59
CA PRO A 240 -11.01 17.61 -5.44
C PRO A 240 -11.15 18.69 -4.35
N GLU A 241 -12.19 19.52 -4.49
CA GLU A 241 -12.66 20.41 -3.43
C GLU A 241 -12.93 19.61 -2.14
N GLY A 242 -12.52 20.15 -0.99
CA GLY A 242 -12.72 19.48 0.30
C GLY A 242 -11.73 18.35 0.63
N ALA A 243 -10.75 18.07 -0.25
CA ALA A 243 -9.79 16.97 -0.07
C ALA A 243 -9.03 17.04 1.25
N ILE A 244 -8.76 15.86 1.83
CA ILE A 244 -7.78 15.71 2.89
C ILE A 244 -6.40 15.58 2.24
N ILE A 245 -5.47 16.48 2.58
CA ILE A 245 -4.14 16.53 1.97
C ILE A 245 -3.06 16.48 3.03
N ASN A 246 -2.19 15.47 2.94
CA ASN A 246 -0.93 15.50 3.66
C ASN A 246 0.02 16.49 2.99
N VAL A 247 0.61 17.35 3.80
CA VAL A 247 1.66 18.26 3.36
C VAL A 247 2.89 18.00 4.21
N ASP A 248 3.95 17.57 3.54
CA ASP A 248 5.17 17.14 4.20
C ASP A 248 5.90 18.24 4.99
N GLY A 249 6.89 17.76 5.74
CA GLY A 249 8.03 18.56 6.11
C GLY A 249 8.11 19.04 7.55
N PHE A 250 9.34 19.33 7.93
CA PHE A 250 9.71 20.00 9.17
C PHE A 250 10.29 21.36 8.79
N ALA A 251 9.57 22.44 9.11
CA ALA A 251 9.85 23.81 8.69
C ALA A 251 11.36 24.14 8.55
N GLY A 252 11.79 24.62 7.37
CA GLY A 252 13.20 24.96 7.11
C GLY A 252 13.65 24.75 5.66
N PRO A 253 14.93 25.07 5.32
CA PRO A 253 15.45 24.99 3.96
C PRO A 253 15.56 23.52 3.55
N GLY A 254 14.90 23.14 2.46
CA GLY A 254 14.94 21.80 1.88
C GLY A 254 13.94 20.79 2.45
N GLY A 255 13.08 21.19 3.40
CA GLY A 255 12.26 20.26 4.18
C GLY A 255 10.79 20.09 3.79
N MET A 256 10.22 20.92 2.91
CA MET A 256 8.81 20.86 2.47
C MET A 256 8.71 20.86 0.94
N ALA A 257 7.61 20.33 0.40
CA ALA A 257 7.24 20.28 -1.00
C ALA A 257 6.78 21.64 -1.56
N HIS A 258 7.65 22.66 -1.45
CA HIS A 258 7.30 24.06 -1.76
C HIS A 258 6.76 24.26 -3.19
N TYR A 259 7.29 23.56 -4.20
CA TYR A 259 6.85 23.74 -5.59
C TYR A 259 5.47 23.13 -5.79
N LEU A 260 5.21 21.96 -5.22
CA LEU A 260 3.88 21.35 -5.19
C LEU A 260 2.88 22.22 -4.42
N MET A 261 3.29 22.81 -3.30
CA MET A 261 2.44 23.71 -2.52
C MET A 261 2.05 24.98 -3.30
N VAL A 262 2.98 25.52 -4.11
CA VAL A 262 2.68 26.62 -5.05
C VAL A 262 1.71 26.17 -6.13
N GLY A 263 1.91 24.98 -6.72
CA GLY A 263 0.97 24.42 -7.69
C GLY A 263 -0.44 24.25 -7.12
N LEU A 264 -0.55 23.73 -5.90
CA LEU A 264 -1.83 23.59 -5.18
C LEU A 264 -2.49 24.95 -4.90
N ARG A 265 -1.67 25.97 -4.57
CA ARG A 265 -2.16 27.35 -4.43
C ARG A 265 -2.77 27.86 -5.72
N ASP A 266 -2.05 27.68 -6.83
CA ASP A 266 -2.40 28.24 -8.14
C ASP A 266 -3.63 27.54 -8.75
N LEU A 267 -3.84 26.26 -8.45
CA LEU A 267 -5.09 25.56 -8.78
C LEU A 267 -6.31 26.16 -8.05
N GLY A 268 -6.11 26.78 -6.88
CA GLY A 268 -7.15 27.51 -6.17
C GLY A 268 -8.23 26.64 -5.51
N VAL A 269 -8.06 25.31 -5.47
CA VAL A 269 -8.98 24.34 -4.83
C VAL A 269 -9.28 24.75 -3.39
N LYS A 270 -10.55 24.79 -3.00
CA LYS A 270 -11.03 25.25 -1.69
C LYS A 270 -11.41 24.07 -0.78
N GLY A 271 -11.75 24.42 0.46
CA GLY A 271 -12.23 23.46 1.46
C GLY A 271 -11.19 22.48 1.99
N LEU A 272 -9.90 22.68 1.71
CA LEU A 272 -8.85 21.71 2.00
C LEU A 272 -8.71 21.43 3.49
N GLN A 273 -8.52 20.16 3.83
CA GLN A 273 -8.20 19.70 5.18
C GLN A 273 -6.74 19.25 5.21
N LEU A 274 -5.88 20.05 5.83
CA LEU A 274 -4.45 19.80 5.86
C LEU A 274 -4.06 18.88 7.01
N ILE A 275 -3.22 17.89 6.73
CA ILE A 275 -2.51 17.11 7.75
C ILE A 275 -1.02 17.41 7.59
N SER A 276 -0.42 18.06 8.59
CA SER A 276 1.00 18.39 8.56
C SER A 276 1.54 18.60 9.96
N ASN A 277 2.85 18.52 10.14
CA ASN A 277 3.47 18.85 11.41
C ASN A 277 3.20 20.32 11.81
N THR A 278 3.07 21.23 10.83
CA THR A 278 2.86 22.67 11.04
C THR A 278 1.66 23.18 10.25
N ALA A 279 1.12 24.35 10.62
CA ALA A 279 0.04 25.02 9.88
C ALA A 279 0.41 26.46 9.49
N GLY A 280 1.61 26.67 8.94
CA GLY A 280 2.04 28.00 8.45
C GLY A 280 2.78 28.86 9.48
N VAL A 281 3.55 28.21 10.38
CA VAL A 281 4.32 28.92 11.41
C VAL A 281 5.75 29.26 10.99
N ALA A 282 6.25 28.72 9.87
CA ALA A 282 7.64 28.82 9.48
C ALA A 282 8.02 30.28 9.17
N ARG A 283 7.15 30.96 8.40
CA ARG A 283 7.35 32.37 8.02
C ARG A 283 7.42 33.32 9.21
N VAL A 284 6.54 33.15 10.21
CA VAL A 284 6.47 34.03 11.39
C VAL A 284 7.51 33.70 12.46
N SER A 285 7.95 32.44 12.52
CA SER A 285 8.95 31.97 13.48
C SER A 285 10.39 32.15 12.98
N GLY A 286 10.57 32.46 11.69
CA GLY A 286 11.90 32.53 11.06
C GLY A 286 12.57 31.16 10.94
N PHE A 287 11.78 30.09 10.85
CA PHE A 287 12.33 28.75 10.64
C PHE A 287 12.92 28.65 9.24
N GLY A 288 14.22 28.37 9.18
CA GLY A 288 14.98 28.16 7.96
C GLY A 288 15.50 29.41 7.26
N ALA A 289 14.67 30.42 7.07
CA ALA A 289 15.06 31.75 6.58
C ALA A 289 13.83 32.68 6.55
N PRO A 290 14.01 34.01 6.42
CA PRO A 290 12.88 34.91 6.17
C PRO A 290 12.17 34.54 4.85
N ASN A 291 10.86 34.81 4.79
CA ASN A 291 10.01 34.66 3.60
C ASN A 291 9.93 33.26 2.98
N ILE A 292 10.21 32.19 3.74
CA ILE A 292 10.01 30.83 3.23
C ILE A 292 8.54 30.59 2.86
N ILE A 293 8.32 29.84 1.77
CA ILE A 293 7.01 29.32 1.40
C ILE A 293 6.60 28.30 2.47
N ASP A 294 5.40 28.43 3.00
CA ASP A 294 4.79 27.47 3.91
C ASP A 294 3.26 27.49 3.71
N HIS A 295 2.54 26.67 4.47
CA HIS A 295 1.09 26.54 4.41
C HIS A 295 0.32 27.87 4.43
N SER A 296 0.92 28.96 4.92
CA SER A 296 0.30 30.29 4.91
C SER A 296 -0.14 30.72 3.52
N ILE A 297 0.54 30.31 2.44
CA ILE A 297 0.13 30.68 1.07
C ILE A 297 -1.24 30.11 0.69
N LEU A 298 -1.61 28.94 1.23
CA LEU A 298 -2.91 28.31 0.99
C LEU A 298 -3.98 28.97 1.86
N VAL A 299 -3.65 29.32 3.10
CA VAL A 299 -4.55 30.03 4.02
C VAL A 299 -4.86 31.44 3.52
N GLU A 300 -3.82 32.18 3.10
CA GLU A 300 -3.94 33.54 2.52
C GLU A 300 -4.78 33.53 1.23
N ASN A 301 -4.78 32.41 0.51
CA ASN A 301 -5.62 32.20 -0.67
C ASN A 301 -7.01 31.61 -0.35
N ASN A 302 -7.41 31.58 0.93
CA ASN A 302 -8.70 31.07 1.41
C ASN A 302 -9.00 29.62 1.00
N GLN A 303 -7.98 28.76 0.92
CA GLN A 303 -8.15 27.36 0.47
C GLN A 303 -8.36 26.37 1.61
N VAL A 304 -7.99 26.72 2.85
CA VAL A 304 -7.92 25.78 3.98
C VAL A 304 -9.14 25.92 4.88
N ALA A 305 -9.89 24.82 5.06
CA ALA A 305 -11.02 24.74 5.97
C ALA A 305 -10.66 24.11 7.33
N LYS A 306 -9.66 23.23 7.37
CA LYS A 306 -9.19 22.59 8.60
C LYS A 306 -7.70 22.28 8.54
N ALA A 307 -7.03 22.30 9.69
CA ALA A 307 -5.73 21.66 9.85
C ALA A 307 -5.71 20.69 11.03
N THR A 308 -5.08 19.53 10.83
CA THR A 308 -4.65 18.62 11.89
C THR A 308 -3.13 18.74 12.00
N ALA A 309 -2.65 19.34 13.10
CA ALA A 309 -1.24 19.72 13.21
C ALA A 309 -0.68 19.68 14.63
N SER A 310 0.64 19.55 14.73
CA SER A 310 1.35 19.49 16.01
C SER A 310 1.89 20.82 16.48
N TYR A 311 2.28 21.69 15.54
CA TYR A 311 2.78 23.03 15.84
C TYR A 311 2.07 24.09 14.97
N PRO A 312 0.80 24.42 15.28
CA PRO A 312 -0.01 25.32 14.46
C PRO A 312 0.10 26.81 14.85
N VAL A 313 0.68 27.12 16.02
CA VAL A 313 0.66 28.47 16.61
C VAL A 313 2.05 29.10 16.57
N SER A 314 2.11 30.40 16.29
CA SER A 314 3.32 31.21 16.43
C SER A 314 3.85 31.18 17.87
N PRO A 315 5.17 31.08 18.08
CA PRO A 315 5.76 31.23 19.42
C PRO A 315 5.69 32.68 19.94
N SER A 316 5.18 33.62 19.14
CA SER A 316 5.14 35.05 19.43
C SER A 316 3.74 35.60 19.20
N ALA A 317 3.01 35.89 20.28
CA ALA A 317 1.64 36.43 20.23
C ALA A 317 1.53 37.77 19.47
N SER A 318 2.62 38.55 19.37
CA SER A 318 2.68 39.78 18.59
C SER A 318 2.86 39.56 17.08
N ARG A 319 3.09 38.32 16.64
CA ARG A 319 3.30 37.92 15.25
C ARG A 319 2.48 36.66 14.92
N PRO A 320 1.14 36.76 14.90
CA PRO A 320 0.28 35.63 14.58
C PRO A 320 0.45 35.21 13.11
N SER A 321 0.42 33.90 12.86
CA SER A 321 0.43 33.32 11.52
C SER A 321 -0.85 33.65 10.73
N ALA A 322 -0.84 33.39 9.41
CA ALA A 322 -2.06 33.49 8.61
C ALA A 322 -3.16 32.55 9.14
N PHE A 323 -2.77 31.34 9.56
CA PHE A 323 -3.68 30.34 10.12
C PHE A 323 -4.32 30.81 11.43
N GLU A 324 -3.55 31.35 12.38
CA GLU A 324 -4.10 31.88 13.63
C GLU A 324 -5.12 33.00 13.37
N LYS A 325 -4.84 33.88 12.41
CA LYS A 325 -5.77 34.95 12.02
C LYS A 325 -7.06 34.38 11.43
N ALA A 326 -6.98 33.36 10.56
CA ALA A 326 -8.15 32.71 9.97
C ALA A 326 -8.96 31.94 11.03
N TYR A 327 -8.29 31.21 11.92
CA TYR A 327 -8.91 30.47 13.02
C TYR A 327 -9.69 31.41 13.96
N ASN A 328 -9.08 32.53 14.35
CA ASN A 328 -9.75 33.54 15.19
C ASN A 328 -10.93 34.24 14.51
N ARG A 329 -10.99 34.23 13.17
CA ARG A 329 -12.16 34.70 12.40
C ARG A 329 -13.23 33.61 12.20
N GLY A 330 -12.97 32.36 12.64
CA GLY A 330 -13.87 31.24 12.43
C GLY A 330 -13.86 30.69 10.99
N GLU A 331 -12.83 30.98 10.21
CA GLU A 331 -12.73 30.57 8.81
C GLU A 331 -12.05 29.20 8.62
N THR A 332 -11.33 28.72 9.63
CA THR A 332 -10.68 27.40 9.63
C THR A 332 -10.81 26.74 11.00
N GLU A 333 -10.86 25.42 11.00
CA GLU A 333 -10.82 24.58 12.19
C GLU A 333 -9.41 24.05 12.48
N LEU A 334 -9.14 23.66 13.72
CA LEU A 334 -7.86 23.11 14.16
C LEU A 334 -8.06 21.89 15.05
N GLU A 335 -7.38 20.80 14.70
CA GLU A 335 -7.15 19.65 15.57
C GLU A 335 -5.67 19.62 15.98
N VAL A 336 -5.39 19.83 17.26
CA VAL A 336 -4.02 19.78 17.78
C VAL A 336 -3.66 18.36 18.20
N VAL A 337 -2.55 17.85 17.67
CA VAL A 337 -2.08 16.48 17.93
C VAL A 337 -0.60 16.52 18.31
N PRO A 338 -0.15 15.87 19.40
CA PRO A 338 1.28 15.76 19.70
C PRO A 338 2.08 15.22 18.51
N GLN A 339 3.29 15.75 18.24
CA GLN A 339 4.08 15.37 17.06
C GLN A 339 4.31 13.86 16.93
N GLY A 340 4.69 13.19 18.01
CA GLY A 340 4.86 11.73 18.01
C GLY A 340 3.55 10.98 17.76
N THR A 341 2.45 11.48 18.32
CA THR A 341 1.11 10.92 18.07
C THR A 341 0.67 11.15 16.63
N LEU A 342 0.95 12.31 16.02
CA LEU A 342 0.64 12.57 14.61
C LEU A 342 1.39 11.59 13.70
N ALA A 343 2.70 11.40 13.93
CA ALA A 343 3.50 10.44 13.18
C ALA A 343 2.96 9.01 13.33
N GLU A 344 2.60 8.60 14.54
CA GLU A 344 2.06 7.26 14.79
C GLU A 344 0.64 7.09 14.23
N ARG A 345 -0.20 8.12 14.24
CA ARG A 345 -1.51 8.12 13.57
C ARG A 345 -1.37 7.96 12.06
N LEU A 346 -0.41 8.66 11.43
CA LEU A 346 -0.09 8.47 10.01
C LEU A 346 0.41 7.04 9.75
N ARG A 347 1.37 6.55 10.54
CA ARG A 347 1.88 5.17 10.42
C ARG A 347 0.76 4.13 10.55
N CYS A 348 -0.11 4.30 11.54
CA CYS A 348 -1.26 3.45 11.76
C CYS A 348 -2.22 3.48 10.59
N GLY A 349 -2.58 4.66 10.09
CA GLY A 349 -3.44 4.80 8.93
C GLY A 349 -2.85 4.09 7.72
N GLY A 350 -1.59 4.38 7.38
CA GLY A 350 -0.92 3.78 6.23
C GLY A 350 -0.77 2.27 6.34
N ALA A 351 -0.51 1.75 7.54
CA ALA A 351 -0.38 0.32 7.80
C ALA A 351 -1.71 -0.40 8.08
N GLY A 352 -2.87 0.26 7.97
CA GLY A 352 -4.18 -0.38 8.23
C GLY A 352 -4.45 -0.69 9.72
N VAL A 353 -3.76 -0.03 10.65
CA VAL A 353 -4.09 -0.08 12.09
C VAL A 353 -5.17 0.96 12.36
N ALA A 354 -6.37 0.54 12.72
CA ALA A 354 -7.50 1.45 12.95
C ALA A 354 -7.24 2.43 14.10
N ALA A 355 -6.68 1.96 15.21
CA ALA A 355 -6.40 2.79 16.38
C ALA A 355 -5.30 2.19 17.27
N PHE A 356 -4.69 3.03 18.09
CA PHE A 356 -3.68 2.63 19.08
C PHE A 356 -3.84 3.41 20.38
N TYR A 357 -3.41 2.81 21.49
CA TYR A 357 -3.33 3.47 22.79
C TYR A 357 -1.96 4.12 22.97
N THR A 358 -1.94 5.38 23.39
CA THR A 358 -0.70 6.11 23.71
C THR A 358 -0.82 6.84 25.05
N PRO A 359 0.24 6.88 25.87
CA PRO A 359 0.23 7.66 27.10
C PRO A 359 0.37 9.17 26.83
N THR A 360 0.76 9.55 25.60
CA THR A 360 1.05 10.94 25.24
C THR A 360 -0.24 11.76 25.26
N GLY A 361 -0.32 12.72 26.19
CA GLY A 361 -1.48 13.59 26.35
C GLY A 361 -2.51 13.11 27.37
N ALA A 362 -2.36 11.92 27.94
CA ALA A 362 -3.20 11.45 29.04
C ALA A 362 -3.14 12.41 30.23
N GLY A 363 -4.31 12.75 30.81
CA GLY A 363 -4.43 13.72 31.90
C GLY A 363 -4.30 15.19 31.48
N THR A 364 -4.32 15.50 30.19
CA THR A 364 -4.29 16.87 29.65
C THR A 364 -5.53 17.17 28.80
N LEU A 365 -5.68 18.41 28.34
CA LEU A 365 -6.75 18.80 27.40
C LEU A 365 -6.75 17.96 26.10
N LEU A 366 -5.60 17.39 25.71
CA LEU A 366 -5.48 16.55 24.51
C LEU A 366 -6.20 15.20 24.65
N ALA A 367 -6.59 14.81 25.87
CA ALA A 367 -7.34 13.61 26.16
C ALA A 367 -8.87 13.82 26.14
N GLU A 368 -9.35 15.06 26.12
CA GLU A 368 -10.79 15.36 26.20
C GLU A 368 -11.53 14.75 25.01
N GLY A 369 -12.63 14.04 25.31
CA GLY A 369 -13.46 13.37 24.30
C GLY A 369 -12.89 12.07 23.73
N LYS A 370 -11.72 11.61 24.17
CA LYS A 370 -11.09 10.35 23.71
C LYS A 370 -11.36 9.21 24.68
N GLU A 371 -11.41 7.97 24.15
CA GLU A 371 -11.43 6.77 24.99
C GLU A 371 -10.12 6.70 25.79
N ALA A 372 -10.22 6.40 27.09
CA ALA A 372 -9.08 6.26 27.98
C ALA A 372 -9.09 4.89 28.65
N ARG A 373 -7.90 4.30 28.81
CA ARG A 373 -7.71 3.03 29.51
C ARG A 373 -6.46 3.05 30.37
N THR A 374 -6.53 2.42 31.54
CA THR A 374 -5.36 2.10 32.34
C THR A 374 -4.84 0.73 31.94
N ILE A 375 -3.63 0.67 31.38
CA ILE A 375 -2.98 -0.56 30.94
C ILE A 375 -1.72 -0.74 31.79
N ASN A 376 -1.64 -1.85 32.52
CA ASN A 376 -0.52 -2.15 33.42
C ASN A 376 -0.20 -1.01 34.41
N GLY A 377 -1.23 -0.33 34.92
CA GLY A 377 -1.10 0.75 35.91
C GLY A 377 -0.71 2.12 35.34
N LYS A 378 -0.68 2.30 34.02
CA LYS A 378 -0.44 3.58 33.37
C LYS A 378 -1.63 3.98 32.51
N ASP A 379 -1.96 5.27 32.48
CA ASP A 379 -3.08 5.80 31.68
C ASP A 379 -2.67 6.04 30.23
N TYR A 380 -3.56 5.64 29.33
CA TYR A 380 -3.44 5.79 27.88
C TYR A 380 -4.73 6.38 27.32
N ILE A 381 -4.60 7.09 26.20
CA ILE A 381 -5.72 7.55 25.36
C ILE A 381 -5.68 6.85 24.00
N LEU A 382 -6.86 6.59 23.45
CA LEU A 382 -7.04 6.03 22.12
C LEU A 382 -6.87 7.12 21.06
N GLU A 383 -6.05 6.84 20.05
CA GLU A 383 -5.83 7.68 18.86
C GLU A 383 -6.10 6.86 17.61
N THR A 384 -6.68 7.49 16.58
CA THR A 384 -7.10 6.81 15.34
C THR A 384 -6.12 7.04 14.19
N GLY A 385 -5.97 6.03 13.33
CA GLY A 385 -5.16 6.13 12.12
C GLY A 385 -5.64 7.24 11.18
N LEU A 386 -4.70 7.93 10.51
CA LEU A 386 -4.98 8.99 9.56
C LEU A 386 -4.75 8.53 8.12
N ARG A 387 -5.72 8.79 7.25
CA ARG A 387 -5.63 8.63 5.79
C ARG A 387 -5.87 9.98 5.12
N ALA A 388 -5.36 10.14 3.91
CA ALA A 388 -5.57 11.33 3.09
C ALA A 388 -6.06 10.94 1.69
N ASP A 389 -6.64 11.89 0.98
CA ASP A 389 -6.95 11.71 -0.44
C ASP A 389 -5.70 11.94 -1.29
N PHE A 390 -4.97 13.00 -0.97
CA PHE A 390 -3.70 13.36 -1.62
C PHE A 390 -2.57 13.53 -0.61
N CYS A 391 -1.35 13.31 -1.08
CA CYS A 391 -0.12 13.57 -0.34
C CYS A 391 0.86 14.32 -1.23
N ILE A 392 1.40 15.45 -0.75
CA ILE A 392 2.51 16.14 -1.39
C ILE A 392 3.76 16.02 -0.52
N ILE A 393 4.81 15.41 -1.08
CA ILE A 393 6.06 15.09 -0.39
C ILE A 393 7.28 15.60 -1.17
N ARG A 394 8.42 15.70 -0.49
CA ARG A 394 9.71 16.10 -1.03
C ARG A 394 10.78 15.02 -0.87
N GLY A 395 11.34 14.59 -1.98
CA GLY A 395 12.52 13.73 -2.04
C GLY A 395 13.80 14.48 -2.43
N HIS A 396 14.95 13.81 -2.29
CA HIS A 396 16.20 14.28 -2.91
C HIS A 396 16.27 13.80 -4.36
N LYS A 397 16.13 12.50 -4.58
CA LYS A 397 16.02 11.89 -5.91
C LYS A 397 14.86 10.90 -5.94
N ALA A 398 14.29 10.71 -7.12
CA ALA A 398 13.42 9.58 -7.39
C ALA A 398 13.85 8.86 -8.67
N ASP A 399 13.63 7.55 -8.76
CA ASP A 399 13.67 6.88 -10.06
C ASP A 399 12.31 6.99 -10.78
N THR A 400 12.26 6.62 -12.06
CA THR A 400 11.03 6.67 -12.86
C THR A 400 9.94 5.69 -12.39
N LEU A 401 10.28 4.70 -11.53
CA LEU A 401 9.31 3.80 -10.92
C LEU A 401 8.64 4.38 -9.66
N GLY A 402 9.16 5.49 -9.14
CA GLY A 402 8.64 6.17 -7.95
C GLY A 402 9.47 5.97 -6.69
N ASN A 403 10.57 5.23 -6.73
CA ASN A 403 11.38 5.01 -5.53
C ASN A 403 12.04 6.32 -5.10
N VAL A 404 11.95 6.68 -3.82
CA VAL A 404 12.48 7.96 -3.31
C VAL A 404 13.59 7.75 -2.29
N VAL A 405 14.67 8.52 -2.47
CA VAL A 405 15.72 8.70 -1.46
C VAL A 405 15.69 10.13 -0.92
N TYR A 406 16.07 10.29 0.35
CA TYR A 406 16.04 11.56 1.07
C TYR A 406 17.42 11.96 1.56
N LYS A 407 17.63 13.26 1.85
CA LYS A 407 18.91 13.78 2.32
C LYS A 407 18.78 14.46 3.69
N GLY A 408 19.42 13.88 4.70
CA GLY A 408 19.41 14.43 6.06
C GLY A 408 18.00 14.53 6.66
N THR A 409 17.72 15.63 7.34
CA THR A 409 16.43 15.85 8.05
C THR A 409 15.25 16.15 7.13
N SER A 410 15.46 16.28 5.81
CA SER A 410 14.36 16.39 4.84
C SER A 410 13.49 15.12 4.79
N ARG A 411 14.00 13.97 5.28
CA ARG A 411 13.24 12.72 5.37
C ARG A 411 11.99 12.85 6.24
N ASN A 412 12.14 13.27 7.51
CA ASN A 412 11.06 13.53 8.48
C ASN A 412 9.75 12.72 8.26
N PHE A 413 8.62 13.39 8.02
CA PHE A 413 7.29 12.84 7.81
C PHE A 413 7.05 12.30 6.39
N ASN A 414 7.94 12.59 5.43
CA ASN A 414 7.72 12.25 4.03
C ASN A 414 7.40 10.76 3.80
N PRO A 415 8.22 9.80 4.27
CA PRO A 415 7.94 8.38 4.04
C PRO A 415 6.64 7.92 4.68
N VAL A 416 6.35 8.35 5.92
CA VAL A 416 5.15 7.89 6.62
C VAL A 416 3.88 8.46 5.98
N MET A 417 3.91 9.70 5.49
CA MET A 417 2.77 10.31 4.80
C MET A 417 2.47 9.66 3.45
N ALA A 418 3.50 9.25 2.70
CA ALA A 418 3.36 8.58 1.41
C ALA A 418 2.45 7.33 1.49
N THR A 419 2.51 6.60 2.60
CA THR A 419 1.73 5.37 2.80
C THR A 419 0.25 5.59 3.11
N THR A 420 -0.22 6.83 3.26
CA THR A 420 -1.57 7.11 3.81
C THR A 420 -2.55 7.67 2.79
N ALA A 421 -2.07 8.07 1.61
CA ALA A 421 -2.87 8.73 0.59
C ALA A 421 -3.26 7.80 -0.54
N LYS A 422 -4.34 8.15 -1.24
CA LYS A 422 -4.74 7.49 -2.49
C LYS A 422 -3.86 7.93 -3.66
N ILE A 423 -3.42 9.19 -3.65
CA ILE A 423 -2.50 9.75 -4.64
C ILE A 423 -1.36 10.47 -3.92
N THR A 424 -0.13 9.98 -4.10
CA THR A 424 1.09 10.60 -3.59
C THR A 424 1.88 11.24 -4.73
N VAL A 425 2.14 12.53 -4.59
CA VAL A 425 2.94 13.34 -5.51
C VAL A 425 4.23 13.74 -4.82
N VAL A 426 5.36 13.38 -5.42
CA VAL A 426 6.69 13.75 -4.92
C VAL A 426 7.34 14.78 -5.82
N GLU A 427 7.83 15.87 -5.23
CA GLU A 427 8.82 16.72 -5.89
C GLU A 427 10.24 16.30 -5.49
N VAL A 428 11.13 16.25 -6.48
CA VAL A 428 12.54 15.85 -6.29
C VAL A 428 13.50 16.84 -6.95
N ASP A 429 14.75 16.81 -6.52
CA ASP A 429 15.82 17.60 -7.16
C ASP A 429 16.25 16.96 -8.50
N GLU A 430 16.18 15.63 -8.60
CA GLU A 430 16.66 14.86 -9.74
C GLU A 430 15.80 13.60 -9.94
N ILE A 431 15.46 13.29 -11.19
CA ILE A 431 14.95 11.98 -11.59
C ILE A 431 16.09 11.17 -12.19
N VAL A 432 16.20 9.91 -11.78
CA VAL A 432 17.22 8.96 -12.24
C VAL A 432 16.57 7.71 -12.85
N GLU A 433 17.36 6.88 -13.53
CA GLU A 433 16.87 5.61 -14.07
C GLU A 433 16.78 4.53 -12.98
N PRO A 434 15.83 3.58 -13.08
CA PRO A 434 15.74 2.46 -12.15
C PRO A 434 17.06 1.68 -12.09
N GLY A 435 17.48 1.34 -10.87
CA GLY A 435 18.79 0.72 -10.61
C GLY A 435 19.94 1.71 -10.38
N GLN A 436 19.73 3.02 -10.56
CA GLN A 436 20.69 4.04 -10.14
C GLN A 436 20.57 4.40 -8.64
N LEU A 437 19.46 4.04 -7.99
CA LEU A 437 19.29 4.10 -6.54
C LEU A 437 19.58 2.72 -5.94
N GLY A 438 20.38 2.66 -4.89
CA GLY A 438 20.66 1.39 -4.20
C GLY A 438 19.41 0.85 -3.49
N PRO A 439 19.15 -0.47 -3.52
CA PRO A 439 17.94 -1.07 -2.92
C PRO A 439 17.84 -0.86 -1.40
N GLU A 440 18.98 -0.71 -0.71
CA GLU A 440 19.08 -0.38 0.72
C GLU A 440 18.97 1.14 1.01
N GLU A 441 19.13 1.97 -0.02
CA GLU A 441 19.06 3.42 0.10
C GLU A 441 17.64 3.95 -0.08
N ILE A 442 16.81 3.20 -0.82
CA ILE A 442 15.40 3.50 -1.07
C ILE A 442 14.66 3.50 0.27
N VAL A 443 13.98 4.61 0.56
CA VAL A 443 13.23 4.80 1.82
C VAL A 443 11.73 4.74 1.58
N THR A 444 11.28 5.29 0.47
CA THR A 444 9.88 5.18 0.03
C THR A 444 9.86 4.36 -1.24
N PRO A 445 9.45 3.08 -1.18
CA PRO A 445 9.28 2.26 -2.37
C PRO A 445 8.31 2.88 -3.37
N GLY A 446 8.57 2.66 -4.65
CA GLY A 446 7.82 3.27 -5.74
C GLY A 446 6.35 2.88 -5.81
N LEU A 447 5.94 1.78 -5.14
CA LEU A 447 4.54 1.41 -4.99
C LEU A 447 3.70 2.46 -4.24
N PHE A 448 4.31 3.31 -3.40
CA PHE A 448 3.61 4.36 -2.65
C PHE A 448 3.59 5.72 -3.38
N VAL A 449 4.19 5.82 -4.56
CA VAL A 449 4.32 7.07 -5.30
C VAL A 449 3.62 6.94 -6.64
N ASP A 450 2.66 7.83 -6.88
CA ASP A 450 1.87 7.85 -8.11
C ASP A 450 2.44 8.84 -9.13
N ARG A 451 3.03 9.95 -8.64
CA ARG A 451 3.45 11.07 -9.49
C ARG A 451 4.75 11.68 -9.01
N ILE A 452 5.65 11.95 -9.94
CA ILE A 452 6.96 12.55 -9.70
C ILE A 452 7.06 13.84 -10.51
N VAL A 453 7.56 14.90 -9.87
CA VAL A 453 7.83 16.18 -10.50
C VAL A 453 9.26 16.61 -10.18
N VAL A 454 10.02 16.99 -11.21
CA VAL A 454 11.32 17.66 -10.98
C VAL A 454 11.06 19.10 -10.58
N ARG A 455 11.65 19.53 -9.46
CA ARG A 455 11.64 20.94 -9.08
C ARG A 455 12.46 21.74 -10.10
N PRO A 456 11.93 22.84 -10.67
CA PRO A 456 12.68 23.69 -11.58
C PRO A 456 13.95 24.23 -10.92
N ALA A 457 15.06 24.26 -11.66
CA ALA A 457 16.37 24.66 -11.12
C ALA A 457 16.41 26.13 -10.65
N ASP A 458 15.53 26.97 -11.20
CA ASP A 458 15.35 28.38 -10.87
C ASP A 458 14.23 28.63 -9.85
N PHE A 459 13.53 27.58 -9.38
CA PHE A 459 12.48 27.72 -8.38
C PHE A 459 13.05 28.14 -7.02
N SER A 460 12.56 29.27 -6.51
CA SER A 460 12.86 29.73 -5.14
C SER A 460 11.82 29.18 -4.16
N ALA A 461 12.31 28.55 -3.08
CA ALA A 461 11.47 28.20 -1.92
C ALA A 461 11.10 29.43 -1.05
N TYR A 462 11.45 30.64 -1.48
CA TYR A 462 11.26 31.89 -0.77
C TYR A 462 10.48 32.90 -1.64
N LEU A 463 9.57 33.64 -1.00
CA LEU A 463 8.74 34.70 -1.58
C LEU A 463 9.47 36.02 -1.80
#